data_AF-A0A842L444-F1
#
_entry.id   AF-A0A842L444-F1
#
_cell.length_a   1.000
_cell.length_b   1.000
_cell.length_c   1.000
_cell.angle_alpha   90.00
_cell.angle_beta   90.00
_cell.angle_gamma   90.00
#
_symmetry.space_group_name_H-M   'P 1'
#
loop_
_entity.id
_entity.type
_entity.pdbx_description
1 polymer ?
#
loop_
_entity_poly.entity_id
_entity_poly.type
_entity_poly.pdbx_seq_one_letter_code
_entity_poly.pdbx_strand_id
1 'polypeptide(L)'
;MRIFYKPLVFSMFLFLIGVFLGFNSLDVPKSENMISVFEFHGKQTGIAVNFGYIFTANLKVILILSVVGVLTFGGSTAWNLIFNGIPLGLFLHSSWHLRHVGELKSFFLLIFPHGIFEIPALILAGAAGFKIPYELLRLVLGKKKEIITEEDAKEFFKLLGISIVLIFIAAIVEGTITMKIADMV
;
A
#
# COMPACT_ATOMS: atom_id res chain seq x y z
N MET A 1 -13.39 22.81 5.62
CA MET A 1 -12.63 21.53 5.68
C MET A 1 -13.60 20.36 5.88
N ARG A 2 -14.28 19.84 4.83
CA ARG A 2 -15.32 18.80 5.03
C ARG A 2 -15.52 17.77 3.90
N ILE A 3 -14.68 17.76 2.87
CA ILE A 3 -14.90 16.93 1.66
C ILE A 3 -13.79 15.87 1.46
N PHE A 4 -12.72 15.97 2.24
CA PHE A 4 -11.51 15.15 2.12
C PHE A 4 -11.71 13.66 2.49
N TYR A 5 -12.59 13.37 3.45
CA TYR A 5 -12.73 12.00 3.96
C TYR A 5 -13.32 11.02 2.93
N LYS A 6 -13.98 11.50 1.87
CA LYS A 6 -14.63 10.62 0.87
C LYS A 6 -13.61 9.87 0.00
N PRO A 7 -12.65 10.54 -0.69
CA PRO A 7 -11.54 9.85 -1.35
C PRO A 7 -10.76 8.92 -0.41
N LEU A 8 -10.57 9.33 0.84
CA LEU A 8 -9.85 8.53 1.84
C LEU A 8 -10.59 7.24 2.19
N VAL A 9 -11.87 7.33 2.54
CA VAL A 9 -12.73 6.17 2.85
C VAL A 9 -12.84 5.25 1.64
N PHE A 10 -12.96 5.81 0.43
CA PHE A 10 -13.00 5.02 -0.78
C PHE A 10 -11.68 4.26 -1.02
N SER A 11 -10.54 4.91 -0.80
CA SER A 11 -9.22 4.26 -0.91
C SER A 11 -9.06 3.13 0.10
N MET A 12 -9.46 3.37 1.36
CA MET A 12 -9.44 2.37 2.41
C MET A 12 -10.34 1.18 2.08
N PHE A 13 -11.53 1.43 1.53
CA PHE A 13 -12.45 0.39 1.10
C PHE A 13 -11.86 -0.49 -0.02
N LEU A 14 -11.24 0.11 -1.04
CA LEU A 14 -10.59 -0.64 -2.12
C LEU A 14 -9.41 -1.48 -1.62
N PHE A 15 -8.61 -0.94 -0.71
CA PHE A 15 -7.54 -1.70 -0.07
C PHE A 15 -8.09 -2.90 0.70
N LEU A 16 -9.17 -2.71 1.47
CA LEU A 16 -9.84 -3.80 2.20
C LEU A 16 -10.47 -4.84 1.28
N ILE A 17 -10.95 -4.46 0.09
CA ILE A 17 -11.37 -5.44 -0.94
C ILE A 17 -10.18 -6.31 -1.33
N GLY A 18 -9.00 -5.72 -1.55
CA GLY A 18 -7.77 -6.47 -1.81
C GLY A 18 -7.46 -7.47 -0.70
N VAL A 19 -7.50 -7.03 0.56
CA VAL A 19 -7.30 -7.88 1.73
C VAL A 19 -8.33 -9.01 1.78
N PHE A 20 -9.60 -8.71 1.54
CA PHE A 20 -10.67 -9.71 1.54
C PHE A 20 -10.49 -10.74 0.42
N LEU A 21 -10.13 -10.30 -0.79
CA LEU A 21 -9.84 -11.19 -1.92
C LEU A 21 -8.63 -12.09 -1.62
N GLY A 22 -7.56 -11.54 -1.04
CA GLY A 22 -6.41 -12.32 -0.58
C GLY A 22 -6.80 -13.34 0.49
N PHE A 23 -7.65 -12.95 1.44
CA PHE A 23 -8.10 -13.83 2.52
C PHE A 23 -8.97 -15.00 2.04
N ASN A 24 -9.81 -14.78 1.02
CA ASN A 24 -10.70 -15.81 0.49
C ASN A 24 -10.08 -16.60 -0.68
N SER A 25 -8.84 -16.30 -1.07
CA SER A 25 -8.17 -17.03 -2.14
C SER A 25 -7.90 -18.47 -1.71
N LEU A 26 -8.47 -19.44 -2.45
CA LEU A 26 -8.42 -20.87 -2.15
C LEU A 26 -7.03 -21.50 -2.43
N ASP A 27 -6.22 -20.86 -3.28
CA ASP A 27 -4.87 -21.28 -3.62
C ASP A 27 -3.83 -20.53 -2.78
N VAL A 28 -3.92 -20.68 -1.45
CA VAL A 28 -2.83 -20.21 -0.59
C VAL A 28 -1.64 -21.17 -0.78
N PRO A 29 -0.47 -20.68 -1.20
CA PRO A 29 0.74 -21.50 -1.17
C PRO A 29 0.92 -21.99 0.27
N LYS A 30 1.00 -23.32 0.47
CA LYS A 30 1.38 -23.91 1.77
C LYS A 30 2.56 -23.12 2.35
N SER A 31 2.61 -22.92 3.67
CA SER A 31 3.58 -22.04 4.33
C SER A 31 5.06 -22.27 3.96
N GLU A 32 5.43 -23.49 3.57
CA GLU A 32 6.75 -23.82 2.97
C GLU A 32 7.06 -23.01 1.70
N ASN A 33 6.04 -22.67 0.91
CA ASN A 33 6.14 -21.85 -0.31
C ASN A 33 6.12 -20.35 -0.04
N MET A 34 5.61 -19.88 1.10
CA MET A 34 5.68 -18.44 1.40
C MET A 34 7.08 -18.03 1.86
N ILE A 35 7.72 -18.82 2.73
CA ILE A 35 9.12 -18.59 3.09
C ILE A 35 10.00 -18.72 1.84
N SER A 36 9.76 -19.72 0.98
CA SER A 36 10.54 -19.85 -0.25
C SER A 36 10.25 -18.74 -1.27
N VAL A 37 9.04 -18.19 -1.38
CA VAL A 37 8.77 -17.02 -2.27
C VAL A 37 9.43 -15.73 -1.75
N PHE A 38 9.48 -15.54 -0.43
CA PHE A 38 10.21 -14.43 0.20
C PHE A 38 11.73 -14.61 0.13
N GLU A 39 12.26 -15.82 0.40
CA GLU A 39 13.69 -16.16 0.22
C GLU A 39 14.12 -16.10 -1.26
N PHE A 40 13.25 -16.50 -2.19
CA PHE A 40 13.53 -16.50 -3.63
C PHE A 40 13.66 -15.08 -4.18
N HIS A 41 12.88 -14.12 -3.67
CA HIS A 41 13.07 -12.70 -3.99
C HIS A 41 14.41 -12.15 -3.45
N GLY A 42 14.89 -12.65 -2.31
CA GLY A 42 16.16 -12.25 -1.71
C GLY A 42 17.40 -12.84 -2.41
N LYS A 43 17.33 -14.08 -2.90
CA LYS A 43 18.48 -14.80 -3.47
C LYS A 43 18.67 -14.69 -4.98
N GLN A 44 17.63 -14.42 -5.78
CA GLN A 44 17.72 -14.58 -7.25
C GLN A 44 18.34 -13.41 -8.04
N THR A 45 18.47 -12.20 -7.51
CA THR A 45 18.86 -11.05 -8.35
C THR A 45 20.32 -10.66 -8.26
N GLY A 46 21.09 -11.12 -7.27
CA GLY A 46 22.44 -10.59 -7.02
C GLY A 46 22.47 -9.07 -6.75
N ILE A 47 21.30 -8.44 -6.60
CA ILE A 47 21.11 -7.05 -6.22
C ILE A 47 21.03 -7.09 -4.70
N ALA A 48 21.96 -6.43 -4.02
CA ALA A 48 21.86 -6.23 -2.58
C ALA A 48 20.49 -5.60 -2.28
N VAL A 49 19.59 -6.35 -1.63
CA VAL A 49 18.30 -5.85 -1.14
C VAL A 49 18.64 -4.81 -0.09
N ASN A 50 18.80 -3.57 -0.53
CA ASN A 50 19.22 -2.45 0.29
C ASN A 50 18.05 -1.50 0.47
N PHE A 51 18.17 -0.62 1.46
CA PHE A 51 17.20 0.44 1.73
C PHE A 51 16.76 1.18 0.44
N GLY A 52 17.71 1.50 -0.44
CA GLY A 52 17.44 2.24 -1.68
C GLY A 52 16.53 1.49 -2.65
N TYR A 53 16.71 0.18 -2.79
CA TYR A 53 15.87 -0.65 -3.64
C TYR A 53 14.42 -0.70 -3.13
N ILE A 54 14.23 -0.98 -1.83
CA ILE A 54 12.91 -1.03 -1.19
C ILE A 54 12.22 0.33 -1.26
N PHE A 55 12.94 1.38 -0.87
CA PHE A 55 12.39 2.74 -0.90
C PHE A 55 11.96 3.15 -2.30
N THR A 56 12.78 2.89 -3.33
CA THR A 56 12.42 3.26 -4.71
C THR A 56 11.27 2.43 -5.27
N ALA A 57 11.16 1.15 -4.90
CA ALA A 57 10.01 0.32 -5.26
C ALA A 57 8.71 0.86 -4.66
N ASN A 58 8.69 1.12 -3.36
CA ASN A 58 7.52 1.66 -2.67
C ASN A 58 7.20 3.10 -3.10
N LEU A 59 8.21 3.94 -3.36
CA LEU A 59 8.01 5.29 -3.88
C LEU A 59 7.36 5.26 -5.27
N LYS A 60 7.75 4.32 -6.15
CA LYS A 60 7.08 4.14 -7.46
C LYS A 60 5.59 3.84 -7.28
N VAL A 61 5.24 2.96 -6.33
CA VAL A 61 3.83 2.64 -6.04
C VAL A 61 3.07 3.88 -5.56
N ILE A 62 3.66 4.68 -4.66
CA ILE A 62 3.06 5.95 -4.21
C ILE A 62 2.83 6.91 -5.38
N LEU A 63 3.79 7.06 -6.28
CA LEU A 63 3.66 7.93 -7.46
C LEU A 63 2.63 7.40 -8.46
N ILE A 64 2.52 6.07 -8.62
CA ILE A 64 1.49 5.45 -9.45
C ILE A 64 0.10 5.70 -8.84
N LEU A 65 -0.07 5.44 -7.54
CA LEU A 65 -1.33 5.64 -6.84
C LEU A 65 -1.82 7.08 -6.92
N SER A 66 -0.91 8.05 -6.81
CA SER A 66 -1.22 9.48 -6.77
C SER A 66 -1.23 10.12 -8.16
N VAL A 67 -0.07 10.25 -8.81
CA VAL A 67 0.09 11.00 -10.07
C VAL A 67 -0.53 10.26 -11.24
N VAL A 68 -0.14 9.00 -11.46
CA VAL A 68 -0.73 8.18 -12.54
C VAL A 68 -2.20 7.92 -12.26
N GLY A 69 -2.56 7.79 -10.99
CA GLY A 69 -3.92 7.77 -10.49
C GLY A 69 -4.78 8.89 -11.04
N VAL A 70 -4.36 10.14 -10.82
CA VAL A 70 -5.05 11.31 -11.35
C VAL A 70 -5.17 11.26 -12.88
N LEU A 71 -4.08 10.94 -13.59
CA LEU A 71 -4.04 10.89 -15.06
C LEU A 71 -4.98 9.83 -15.66
N THR A 72 -5.21 8.74 -14.92
CA THR A 72 -6.09 7.62 -15.32
C THR A 72 -7.49 7.74 -14.71
N PHE A 73 -7.88 8.91 -14.21
CA PHE A 73 -9.15 9.15 -13.54
C PHE A 73 -9.43 8.19 -12.35
N GLY A 74 -8.37 7.78 -11.65
CA GLY A 74 -8.42 6.86 -10.51
C GLY A 74 -8.35 5.38 -10.88
N GLY A 75 -8.32 5.02 -12.17
CA GLY A 75 -8.28 3.61 -12.61
C GLY A 75 -7.03 2.87 -12.11
N SER A 76 -5.84 3.45 -12.35
CA SER A 76 -4.59 2.85 -11.85
C SER A 76 -4.51 2.85 -10.33
N THR A 77 -5.09 3.86 -9.66
CA THR A 77 -5.19 3.92 -8.20
C THR A 77 -6.00 2.75 -7.66
N ALA A 78 -7.19 2.52 -8.22
CA ALA A 78 -8.09 1.47 -7.76
C ALA A 78 -7.46 0.09 -7.91
N TRP A 79 -6.86 -0.16 -9.09
CA TRP A 79 -6.12 -1.38 -9.35
C TRP A 79 -5.00 -1.57 -8.31
N ASN A 80 -4.10 -0.60 -8.16
CA ASN A 80 -2.96 -0.75 -7.25
C ASN A 80 -3.39 -0.92 -5.79
N LEU A 81 -4.43 -0.24 -5.30
CA LEU A 81 -4.90 -0.42 -3.92
C LEU A 81 -5.39 -1.86 -3.67
N ILE A 82 -6.14 -2.43 -4.60
CA ILE A 82 -6.62 -3.81 -4.49
C ILE A 82 -5.43 -4.77 -4.49
N PHE A 83 -4.51 -4.63 -5.47
CA PHE A 83 -3.36 -5.53 -5.59
C PHE A 83 -2.39 -5.45 -4.41
N ASN A 84 -2.17 -4.26 -3.84
CA ASN A 84 -1.33 -4.10 -2.64
C ASN A 84 -2.03 -4.60 -1.36
N GLY A 85 -3.36 -4.74 -1.36
CA GLY A 85 -4.10 -5.34 -0.23
C GLY A 85 -4.05 -6.88 -0.21
N ILE A 86 -3.89 -7.52 -1.37
CA ILE A 86 -3.91 -8.99 -1.50
C ILE A 86 -2.84 -9.69 -0.65
N PRO A 87 -1.54 -9.28 -0.65
CA PRO A 87 -0.53 -9.93 0.16
C PRO A 87 -0.90 -9.98 1.64
N LEU A 88 -1.39 -8.87 2.21
CA LEU A 88 -1.84 -8.82 3.59
C LEU A 88 -3.00 -9.80 3.85
N GLY A 89 -3.94 -9.92 2.91
CA GLY A 89 -5.04 -10.90 2.98
C GLY A 89 -4.55 -12.35 3.01
N LEU A 90 -3.61 -12.70 2.13
CA LEU A 90 -3.02 -14.04 2.06
C LEU A 90 -2.29 -14.40 3.37
N PHE A 91 -1.55 -13.46 3.94
CA PHE A 91 -0.90 -13.62 5.25
C PHE A 91 -1.89 -13.82 6.39
N LEU A 92 -3.01 -13.07 6.40
CA LEU A 92 -4.06 -13.25 7.39
C LEU A 92 -4.75 -14.61 7.24
N HIS A 93 -4.95 -15.10 6.01
CA HIS A 93 -5.49 -16.43 5.76
C HIS A 93 -4.59 -17.52 6.33
N SER A 94 -3.29 -17.48 6.02
CA SER A 94 -2.34 -18.49 6.51
C SER A 94 -2.33 -18.52 8.03
N SER A 95 -2.23 -17.35 8.66
CA SER A 95 -2.23 -17.20 10.13
C SER A 95 -3.50 -17.74 10.78
N TRP A 96 -4.66 -17.54 10.14
CA TRP A 96 -5.97 -17.97 10.64
C TRP A 96 -6.21 -19.47 10.50
N HIS A 97 -5.94 -20.01 9.31
CA HIS A 97 -6.25 -21.41 8.97
C HIS A 97 -5.21 -22.40 9.49
N LEU A 98 -3.93 -22.00 9.54
CA LEU A 98 -2.87 -22.91 9.94
C LEU A 98 -2.68 -22.94 11.47
N ARG A 99 -3.16 -21.96 12.25
CA ARG A 99 -3.00 -21.89 13.73
C ARG A 99 -1.57 -22.18 14.23
N HIS A 100 -0.55 -22.03 13.39
CA HIS A 100 0.84 -22.23 13.80
C HIS A 100 1.30 -20.98 14.53
N VAL A 101 1.65 -21.13 15.82
CA VAL A 101 2.18 -20.03 16.66
C VAL A 101 3.41 -19.36 16.01
N GLY A 102 4.13 -20.08 15.15
CA GLY A 102 5.24 -19.57 14.35
C GLY A 102 4.84 -18.50 13.32
N GLU A 103 3.66 -18.59 12.69
CA GLU A 103 3.25 -17.64 11.64
C GLU A 103 2.85 -16.28 12.21
N LEU A 104 2.18 -16.25 13.37
CA LEU A 104 1.90 -15.02 14.08
C LEU A 104 3.19 -14.30 14.50
N LYS A 105 4.19 -15.05 14.95
CA LYS A 105 5.51 -14.51 15.30
C LYS A 105 6.19 -13.90 14.05
N SER A 106 6.15 -14.60 12.92
CA SER A 106 6.66 -14.10 11.64
C SER A 106 5.94 -12.83 11.18
N PHE A 107 4.62 -12.72 11.36
CA PHE A 107 3.87 -11.50 11.05
C PHE A 107 4.37 -10.29 11.86
N PHE A 108 4.48 -10.44 13.18
CA PHE A 108 4.93 -9.35 14.06
C PHE A 108 6.39 -8.96 13.84
N LEU A 109 7.22 -9.87 13.36
CA LEU A 109 8.65 -9.62 13.12
C LEU A 109 8.94 -9.10 11.72
N LEU A 110 8.29 -9.66 10.69
CA LEU A 110 8.60 -9.36 9.31
C LEU A 110 7.74 -8.23 8.76
N ILE A 111 6.41 -8.27 8.96
CA ILE A 111 5.45 -7.39 8.28
C ILE A 111 5.06 -6.19 9.14
N PHE A 112 4.77 -6.42 10.42
CA PHE A 112 4.23 -5.39 11.30
C PHE A 112 5.13 -4.13 11.43
N PRO A 113 6.47 -4.24 11.56
CA PRO A 113 7.32 -3.07 11.81
C PRO A 113 7.23 -2.01 10.72
N HIS A 114 7.24 -2.39 9.44
CA HIS A 114 7.16 -1.46 8.32
C HIS A 114 5.72 -1.26 7.82
N GLY A 115 4.88 -2.30 7.90
CA GLY A 115 3.49 -2.29 7.42
C GLY A 115 2.61 -1.25 8.11
N ILE A 116 2.91 -0.88 9.37
CA ILE A 116 2.21 0.20 10.08
C ILE A 116 2.38 1.57 9.43
N PHE A 117 3.48 1.78 8.70
CA PHE A 117 3.74 3.01 7.95
C PHE A 117 3.31 2.89 6.49
N GLU A 118 3.52 1.73 5.88
CA GLU A 118 3.21 1.48 4.47
C GLU A 118 1.71 1.52 4.17
N ILE A 119 0.88 0.83 4.98
CA ILE A 119 -0.57 0.76 4.73
C ILE A 119 -1.21 2.17 4.76
N PRO A 120 -0.97 3.02 5.78
CA PRO A 120 -1.45 4.40 5.74
C PRO A 120 -0.89 5.21 4.56
N ALA A 121 0.39 4.99 4.18
CA ALA A 121 0.99 5.70 3.05
C ALA A 121 0.27 5.40 1.74
N LEU A 122 -0.04 4.12 1.48
CA LEU A 122 -0.78 3.65 0.31
C LEU A 122 -2.20 4.24 0.28
N ILE A 123 -2.91 4.21 1.41
CA ILE A 123 -4.28 4.75 1.51
C ILE A 123 -4.30 6.27 1.27
N LEU A 124 -3.34 7.02 1.82
CA LEU A 124 -3.22 8.46 1.62
C LEU A 124 -2.83 8.81 0.18
N ALA A 125 -1.93 8.05 -0.43
CA ALA A 125 -1.55 8.22 -1.84
C ALA A 125 -2.71 7.89 -2.78
N GLY A 126 -3.48 6.86 -2.44
CA GLY A 126 -4.71 6.54 -3.15
C GLY A 126 -5.76 7.65 -3.05
N ALA A 127 -5.92 8.23 -1.86
CA ALA A 127 -6.81 9.37 -1.67
C ALA A 127 -6.39 10.57 -2.52
N ALA A 128 -5.07 10.79 -2.69
CA ALA A 128 -4.53 11.81 -3.58
C ALA A 128 -4.88 11.49 -5.05
N GLY A 129 -4.72 10.23 -5.46
CA GLY A 129 -5.07 9.75 -6.80
C GLY A 129 -6.53 9.96 -7.18
N PHE A 130 -7.46 9.78 -6.22
CA PHE A 130 -8.88 10.01 -6.45
C PHE A 130 -9.33 11.45 -6.24
N LYS A 131 -8.50 12.33 -5.65
CA LYS A 131 -8.91 13.70 -5.30
C LYS A 131 -9.36 14.50 -6.53
N ILE A 132 -8.51 14.60 -7.55
CA ILE A 132 -8.85 15.37 -8.76
C ILE A 132 -10.03 14.73 -9.54
N PRO A 133 -10.07 13.41 -9.78
CA PRO A 133 -11.22 12.75 -10.40
C PRO A 133 -12.54 12.98 -9.65
N TYR A 134 -12.48 12.96 -8.31
CA TYR A 134 -13.64 13.23 -7.46
C TYR A 134 -14.14 14.68 -7.58
N GLU A 135 -13.22 15.66 -7.58
CA GLU A 135 -13.60 17.06 -7.76
C GLU A 135 -14.16 17.35 -9.17
N LEU A 136 -13.63 16.70 -10.20
CA LEU A 136 -14.17 16.77 -11.55
C LEU A 136 -15.59 16.19 -11.61
N LEU A 137 -15.83 15.04 -10.97
CA LEU A 137 -17.17 14.46 -10.86
C LEU A 137 -18.15 15.41 -10.15
N ARG A 138 -17.70 16.09 -9.09
CA ARG A 138 -18.53 17.11 -8.40
C ARG A 138 -18.87 18.28 -9.30
N LEU A 139 -17.94 18.73 -10.15
CA LEU A 139 -18.19 19.78 -11.12
C LEU A 139 -19.26 19.35 -12.13
N VAL A 140 -19.09 18.17 -12.74
CA VAL A 140 -20.05 17.63 -13.73
C VAL A 140 -21.45 17.44 -13.13
N LEU A 141 -21.52 17.06 -11.85
CA LEU A 141 -22.79 16.93 -11.12
C LEU A 141 -23.36 18.27 -10.63
N GLY A 142 -22.79 19.41 -11.00
CA GLY A 142 -23.25 20.75 -10.59
C GLY A 142 -23.05 21.07 -9.10
N LYS A 143 -22.26 20.26 -8.38
CA LYS A 143 -21.98 20.41 -6.93
C LYS A 143 -20.79 21.32 -6.65
N LYS A 144 -20.17 21.88 -7.69
CA LYS A 144 -19.02 22.79 -7.64
C LYS A 144 -19.03 23.68 -8.89
N LYS A 145 -18.47 24.89 -8.79
CA LYS A 145 -18.39 25.86 -9.90
C LYS A 145 -17.03 25.92 -10.59
N GLU A 146 -15.97 25.52 -9.90
CA GLU A 146 -14.59 25.54 -10.39
C GLU A 146 -14.04 24.13 -10.50
N ILE A 147 -13.20 23.89 -11.52
CA ILE A 147 -12.65 22.56 -11.83
C ILE A 147 -11.71 22.09 -10.70
N ILE A 148 -10.61 22.81 -10.48
CA ILE A 148 -9.61 22.54 -9.45
C ILE A 148 -9.26 23.86 -8.78
N THR A 149 -9.38 23.94 -7.46
CA THR A 149 -8.99 25.12 -6.68
C THR A 149 -7.56 24.99 -6.19
N GLU A 150 -6.95 26.11 -5.76
CA GLU A 150 -5.64 26.09 -5.09
C GLU A 150 -5.67 25.20 -3.84
N GLU A 151 -6.80 25.16 -3.14
CA GLU A 151 -7.00 24.29 -1.97
C GLU A 151 -6.94 22.81 -2.36
N ASP A 152 -7.55 22.41 -3.48
CA ASP A 152 -7.49 21.02 -3.96
C ASP A 152 -6.06 20.59 -4.31
N ALA A 153 -5.29 21.49 -4.93
CA ALA A 153 -3.89 21.24 -5.24
C ALA A 153 -3.05 21.12 -3.96
N LYS A 154 -3.23 22.04 -3.00
CA LYS A 154 -2.56 21.97 -1.68
C LYS A 154 -2.89 20.67 -0.95
N GLU A 155 -4.15 20.23 -0.98
CA GLU A 155 -4.57 18.96 -0.38
C GLU A 155 -3.89 17.76 -1.07
N PHE A 156 -3.86 17.73 -2.40
CA PHE A 156 -3.18 16.68 -3.17
C PHE A 156 -1.69 16.58 -2.78
N PHE A 157 -0.96 17.69 -2.82
CA PHE A 157 0.47 17.69 -2.48
C PHE A 157 0.73 17.39 -1.01
N LYS A 158 -0.16 17.81 -0.11
CA LYS A 158 -0.07 17.46 1.31
C LYS A 158 -0.17 15.96 1.52
N LEU A 159 -1.11 15.29 0.88
CA LEU A 159 -1.23 13.83 0.97
C LEU A 159 -0.03 13.11 0.38
N LEU A 160 0.38 13.51 -0.82
CA LEU A 160 1.54 12.94 -1.48
C LEU A 160 2.80 13.08 -0.61
N GLY A 161 3.02 14.27 -0.04
CA GLY A 161 4.15 14.53 0.86
C GLY A 161 4.11 13.63 2.11
N ILE A 162 2.96 13.52 2.78
CA ILE A 162 2.81 12.64 3.95
C ILE A 162 3.06 11.18 3.57
N SER A 163 2.51 10.71 2.45
CA SER A 163 2.74 9.35 1.96
C SER A 163 4.22 9.04 1.70
N ILE A 164 4.95 9.97 1.08
CA ILE A 164 6.38 9.80 0.82
C ILE A 164 7.17 9.71 2.12
N VAL A 165 6.85 10.57 3.11
CA VAL A 165 7.49 10.54 4.43
C VAL A 165 7.23 9.20 5.12
N LEU A 166 5.99 8.69 5.07
CA LEU A 166 5.66 7.40 5.66
C LEU A 166 6.38 6.23 5.00
N ILE A 167 6.46 6.18 3.66
CA ILE A 167 7.25 5.15 2.96
C ILE A 167 8.74 5.26 3.27
N PHE A 168 9.27 6.47 3.42
CA PHE A 168 10.65 6.67 3.83
C PHE A 168 10.92 6.06 5.22
N ILE A 169 10.03 6.29 6.18
CA ILE A 169 10.11 5.68 7.51
C ILE A 169 9.95 4.15 7.41
N ALA A 170 8.99 3.67 6.62
CA ALA A 170 8.77 2.23 6.40
C ALA A 170 10.03 1.54 5.88
N ALA A 171 10.68 2.12 4.86
CA ALA A 171 11.90 1.57 4.28
C ALA A 171 13.08 1.58 5.26
N ILE A 172 13.21 2.61 6.13
CA ILE A 172 14.23 2.61 7.20
C ILE A 172 13.98 1.44 8.15
N VAL A 173 12.73 1.27 8.58
CA VAL A 173 12.35 0.19 9.49
C VAL A 173 12.59 -1.18 8.86
N GLU A 174 12.20 -1.38 7.60
CA GLU A 174 12.41 -2.63 6.88
C GLU A 174 13.90 -2.93 6.68
N GLY A 175 14.68 -1.92 6.28
CA GLY A 175 16.12 -2.03 6.06
C GLY A 175 16.95 -2.22 7.34
N THR A 176 16.41 -1.92 8.51
CA THR A 176 17.13 -2.05 9.78
C THR A 176 16.64 -3.21 10.64
N ILE A 177 15.33 -3.45 10.68
CA ILE A 177 14.70 -4.43 11.57
C ILE A 177 14.37 -5.69 10.79
N THR A 178 13.61 -5.58 9.70
CA THR A 178 13.14 -6.75 8.94
C THR A 178 14.31 -7.52 8.31
N MET A 179 15.27 -6.84 7.66
CA MET A 179 16.45 -7.52 7.09
C MET A 179 17.31 -8.20 8.16
N LYS A 180 17.58 -7.53 9.29
CA LYS A 180 18.40 -8.12 10.36
C LYS A 180 17.75 -9.36 10.98
N ILE A 181 16.42 -9.42 11.02
CA ILE A 181 15.71 -10.59 11.54
C ILE A 181 15.67 -11.71 10.48
N ALA A 182 15.51 -11.37 9.21
CA ALA A 182 15.55 -12.34 8.11
C ALA A 182 16.92 -13.03 7.99
N ASP A 183 18.02 -12.33 8.27
CA ASP A 183 19.37 -12.92 8.30
C ASP A 183 19.61 -13.84 9.51
N MET A 184 18.75 -13.81 10.53
CA MET A 184 18.90 -14.58 11.78
C MET A 184 18.01 -15.83 11.87
N VAL A 185 17.14 -16.06 10.90
CA VAL A 185 16.22 -17.21 10.80
C VAL A 185 16.68 -18.13 9.67
#